data_AF-A0A256ZKC5-F1
#
_entry.id   AF-A0A256ZKC5-F1
#
_cell.length_a   1.000
_cell.length_b   1.000
_cell.length_c   1.000
_cell.angle_alpha   90.00
_cell.angle_beta   90.00
_cell.angle_gamma   90.00
#
_symmetry.space_group_name_H-M   'P 1'
#
loop_
_entity.id
_entity.type
_entity.pdbx_description
1 polymer ?
#
loop_
_entity_poly.entity_id
_entity_poly.type
_entity_poly.pdbx_seq_one_letter_code
_entity_poly.pdbx_strand_id
1 'polypeptide(L)'
;MAFKMGRAKMKVEKSPDFKRIYVTGAYGVHNPYDFRLGFYRDDMEFDEEVMMGRAPPTVRREIVIEIVLPPSAAKILAEQLSRAVKDYEAKYGKIPLPPTPERRTPEGMFA
;
A
#
# COMPACT_ATOMS: atom_id res chain seq x y z
N MET A 1 0.41 6.11 -50.19
CA MET A 1 0.49 4.86 -49.40
C MET A 1 0.61 5.24 -47.93
N ALA A 2 -0.30 4.78 -47.06
CA ALA A 2 -0.23 5.03 -45.62
C ALA A 2 0.58 3.93 -44.94
N PHE A 3 1.65 4.29 -44.23
CA PHE A 3 2.41 3.38 -43.40
C PHE A 3 1.55 2.94 -42.21
N LYS A 4 1.14 1.68 -42.16
CA LYS A 4 0.49 1.08 -40.99
C LYS A 4 1.60 0.74 -40.00
N MET A 5 1.80 1.59 -39.00
CA MET A 5 2.78 1.32 -37.94
C MET A 5 2.33 0.07 -37.18
N GLY A 6 3.11 -1.02 -37.29
CA GLY A 6 2.85 -2.24 -36.53
C GLY A 6 2.90 -1.96 -35.03
N ARG A 7 2.12 -2.70 -34.23
CA ARG A 7 2.14 -2.56 -32.76
C ARG A 7 3.58 -2.67 -32.26
N ALA A 8 4.03 -1.69 -31.48
CA ALA A 8 5.35 -1.71 -30.87
C ALA A 8 5.53 -2.99 -30.04
N LYS A 9 6.66 -3.68 -30.23
CA LYS A 9 7.04 -4.82 -29.38
C LYS A 9 7.55 -4.29 -28.04
N MET A 10 6.96 -4.74 -26.94
CA MET A 10 7.42 -4.38 -25.59
C MET A 10 8.55 -5.31 -25.15
N LYS A 11 9.69 -4.74 -24.73
CA LYS A 11 10.77 -5.47 -24.05
C LYS A 11 10.69 -5.15 -22.57
N VAL A 12 10.74 -6.18 -21.71
CA VAL A 12 10.69 -6.03 -20.26
C VAL A 12 12.06 -6.40 -19.70
N GLU A 13 12.70 -5.46 -19.01
CA GLU A 13 13.96 -5.66 -18.31
C GLU A 13 13.83 -5.13 -16.88
N LYS A 14 14.50 -5.78 -15.93
CA LYS A 14 14.57 -5.30 -14.56
C LYS A 14 15.68 -4.26 -14.47
N SER A 15 15.43 -3.17 -13.74
CA SER A 15 16.48 -2.23 -13.36
C SER A 15 17.59 -2.95 -12.59
N PRO A 16 18.87 -2.53 -12.72
CA PRO A 16 19.95 -2.97 -11.83
C PRO A 16 19.61 -2.78 -10.34
N ASP A 17 18.84 -1.75 -10.01
CA ASP A 17 18.38 -1.43 -8.65
C ASP A 17 17.04 -2.08 -8.29
N PHE A 18 16.62 -3.13 -9.01
CA PHE A 18 15.38 -3.83 -8.71
C PHE A 18 15.42 -4.43 -7.30
N LYS A 19 14.49 -4.01 -6.45
CA LYS A 19 14.33 -4.53 -5.08
C LYS A 19 13.02 -5.30 -4.93
N ARG A 20 13.09 -6.39 -4.18
CA ARG A 20 11.90 -7.03 -3.60
C ARG A 20 11.93 -6.77 -2.11
N ILE A 21 10.91 -6.08 -1.62
CA ILE A 21 10.83 -5.66 -0.23
C ILE A 21 9.58 -6.31 0.34
N TYR A 22 9.74 -7.18 1.33
CA TYR A 22 8.61 -7.64 2.13
C TYR A 22 8.12 -6.49 3.01
N VAL A 23 6.83 -6.22 3.08
CA VAL A 23 6.23 -5.12 3.85
C VAL A 23 4.94 -5.60 4.51
N THR A 24 4.56 -5.03 5.65
CA THR A 24 3.36 -5.45 6.38
C THR A 24 2.14 -4.61 6.04
N GLY A 25 2.33 -3.41 5.51
CA GLY A 25 1.23 -2.55 5.08
C GLY A 25 1.64 -1.41 4.17
N ALA A 26 0.65 -0.63 3.75
CA ALA A 26 0.83 0.56 2.94
C ALA A 26 -0.18 1.65 3.31
N TYR A 27 0.20 2.91 3.11
CA TYR A 27 -0.71 4.05 3.14
C TYR A 27 -0.68 4.79 1.80
N GLY A 28 -1.75 5.52 1.50
CA GLY A 28 -1.85 6.32 0.29
C GLY A 28 -2.38 7.71 0.58
N VAL A 29 -1.68 8.72 0.07
CA VAL A 29 -2.14 10.12 0.02
C VAL A 29 -2.03 10.62 -1.42
N HIS A 30 -2.78 11.67 -1.74
CA HIS A 30 -2.72 12.27 -3.08
C HIS A 30 -2.90 13.78 -3.01
N ASN A 31 -2.42 14.44 -4.06
CA ASN A 31 -2.67 15.83 -4.37
C ASN A 31 -3.06 15.93 -5.87
N PRO A 32 -3.33 17.12 -6.43
CA PRO A 32 -3.73 17.25 -7.83
C PRO A 32 -2.68 16.74 -8.86
N TYR A 33 -1.43 16.62 -8.48
CA TYR A 33 -0.30 16.28 -9.36
C TYR A 33 0.12 14.82 -9.25
N ASP A 34 0.07 14.23 -8.05
CA ASP A 34 0.56 12.88 -7.79
C ASP A 34 -0.15 12.15 -6.65
N PHE A 35 0.04 10.83 -6.67
CA PHE A 35 -0.26 9.90 -5.59
C PHE A 35 1.04 9.46 -4.95
N ARG A 36 1.08 9.43 -3.62
CA ARG A 36 2.20 8.90 -2.84
C ARG A 36 1.75 7.68 -2.08
N LEU A 37 2.42 6.57 -2.34
CA LEU A 37 2.18 5.28 -1.69
C LEU A 37 3.40 4.95 -0.84
N GLY A 38 3.26 5.04 0.47
CA GLY A 38 4.28 4.62 1.41
C GLY A 38 4.02 3.18 1.86
N PHE A 39 5.06 2.34 1.82
CA PHE A 39 5.02 0.98 2.32
C PHE A 39 5.84 0.88 3.59
N TYR A 40 5.31 0.17 4.58
CA TYR A 40 5.88 0.10 5.91
C TYR A 40 5.94 -1.32 6.47
N ARG A 41 6.77 -1.49 7.50
CA ARG A 41 6.81 -2.66 8.37
C ARG A 41 6.41 -2.24 9.77
N ASP A 42 5.59 -3.05 10.40
CA ASP A 42 5.20 -2.91 11.79
C ASP A 42 5.90 -4.01 12.58
N ASP A 43 6.68 -3.62 13.58
CA ASP A 43 7.30 -4.51 14.56
C ASP A 43 6.74 -4.19 15.94
N MET A 44 6.64 -5.20 16.80
CA MET A 44 6.30 -5.00 18.21
C MET A 44 7.59 -4.87 19.02
N GLU A 45 7.74 -3.76 19.71
CA GLU A 45 8.80 -3.54 20.67
C GLU A 45 8.31 -3.95 22.06
N PHE A 46 9.05 -4.88 22.66
CA PHE A 46 8.82 -5.38 24.00
C PHE A 46 10.02 -5.00 24.86
N ASP A 47 9.84 -4.04 25.76
CA ASP A 47 10.82 -3.70 26.78
C ASP A 47 10.60 -4.52 28.07
N GLU A 48 11.47 -4.34 29.06
CA GLU A 48 11.36 -5.05 30.34
C GLU A 48 10.03 -4.79 31.07
N GLU A 49 9.46 -3.59 30.98
CA GLU A 49 8.18 -3.27 31.61
C GLU A 49 7.02 -4.00 30.94
N VAL A 50 7.04 -4.10 29.60
CA VAL A 50 6.08 -4.88 28.82
C VAL A 50 6.21 -6.37 29.13
N MET A 51 7.44 -6.90 29.20
CA MET A 51 7.68 -8.31 29.55
C MET A 51 7.22 -8.65 30.98
N MET A 52 7.30 -7.68 31.91
CA MET A 52 6.77 -7.79 33.26
C MET A 52 5.26 -7.51 33.37
N GLY A 53 4.57 -7.21 32.27
CA GLY A 53 3.13 -6.91 32.24
C GLY A 53 2.76 -5.57 32.86
N ARG A 54 3.71 -4.65 33.01
CA ARG A 54 3.53 -3.32 33.62
C ARG A 54 3.19 -2.23 32.61
N ALA A 55 3.47 -2.47 31.33
CA ALA A 55 3.17 -1.57 30.22
C ALA A 55 2.64 -2.36 29.00
N PRO A 56 1.82 -1.75 28.13
CA PRO A 56 1.44 -2.35 26.85
C PRO A 56 2.60 -2.30 25.84
N PRO A 57 2.72 -3.27 24.91
CA PRO A 57 3.74 -3.26 23.87
C PRO A 57 3.59 -2.05 22.94
N THR A 58 4.72 -1.51 22.48
CA THR A 58 4.74 -0.42 21.50
C THR A 58 4.82 -1.00 20.09
N VAL A 59 3.96 -0.54 19.18
CA VAL A 59 4.07 -0.89 17.75
C VAL A 59 4.94 0.15 17.07
N ARG A 60 6.10 -0.27 16.56
CA ARG A 60 6.99 0.57 15.77
C ARG A 60 6.71 0.38 14.29
N ARG A 61 6.39 1.48 13.60
CA ARG A 61 6.19 1.52 12.15
C ARG A 61 7.42 2.09 11.44
N GLU A 62 8.11 1.27 10.67
CA GLU A 62 9.20 1.68 9.79
C GLU A 62 8.69 1.91 8.36
N ILE A 63 8.79 3.13 7.84
CA ILE A 63 8.52 3.41 6.43
C ILE A 63 9.71 2.95 5.59
N VAL A 64 9.51 1.94 4.75
CA VAL A 64 10.61 1.28 4.02
C VAL A 64 10.84 1.92 2.65
N ILE A 65 9.76 2.32 1.96
CA ILE A 65 9.84 2.96 0.65
C ILE A 65 8.58 3.78 0.38
N GLU A 66 8.73 4.90 -0.32
CA GLU A 66 7.63 5.68 -0.87
C GLU A 66 7.72 5.69 -2.40
N ILE A 67 6.60 5.42 -3.06
CA ILE A 67 6.47 5.45 -4.52
C ILE A 67 5.54 6.60 -4.89
N VAL A 68 6.02 7.47 -5.78
CA VAL A 68 5.23 8.59 -6.32
C VAL A 68 4.74 8.21 -7.71
N LEU A 69 3.43 8.34 -7.94
CA LEU A 69 2.76 7.96 -9.19
C LEU A 69 1.94 9.12 -9.74
N PRO A 70 1.96 9.37 -11.06
CA PRO A 70 0.98 10.25 -11.68
C PRO A 70 -0.42 9.62 -11.61
N PRO A 71 -1.50 10.43 -11.70
CA PRO A 71 -2.88 9.95 -11.53
C PRO A 71 -3.26 8.78 -12.46
N SER A 72 -2.79 8.79 -13.71
CA SER A 72 -3.06 7.71 -14.67
C SER A 72 -2.44 6.38 -14.25
N ALA A 73 -1.19 6.40 -13.78
CA ALA A 73 -0.50 5.21 -13.31
C ALA A 73 -1.12 4.66 -12.01
N ALA A 74 -1.49 5.55 -11.08
CA ALA A 74 -2.17 5.17 -9.85
C ALA A 74 -3.52 4.47 -10.13
N LYS A 75 -4.30 4.98 -11.09
CA LYS A 75 -5.56 4.36 -11.49
C LYS A 75 -5.37 2.95 -12.05
N ILE A 76 -4.40 2.77 -12.95
CA ILE A 76 -4.09 1.47 -13.54
C ILE A 76 -3.65 0.48 -12.45
N LEU A 77 -2.78 0.93 -11.52
CA LEU A 77 -2.34 0.11 -10.39
C LEU A 77 -3.52 -0.34 -9.51
N ALA A 78 -4.43 0.58 -9.17
CA ALA A 78 -5.61 0.25 -8.36
C ALA A 78 -6.51 -0.78 -9.03
N GLU A 79 -6.74 -0.65 -10.35
CA GLU A 79 -7.53 -1.61 -11.12
C GLU A 79 -6.87 -2.99 -11.18
N GLN A 80 -5.54 -3.04 -11.39
CA GLN A 80 -4.77 -4.28 -11.42
C GLN A 80 -4.77 -4.99 -10.07
N LEU A 81 -4.52 -4.24 -8.98
CA LEU A 81 -4.52 -4.78 -7.63
C LEU A 81 -5.91 -5.29 -7.23
N SER A 82 -6.98 -4.55 -7.55
CA SER A 82 -8.35 -4.98 -7.27
C SER A 82 -8.71 -6.28 -7.98
N ARG A 83 -8.26 -6.46 -9.23
CA ARG A 83 -8.46 -7.72 -9.97
C ARG A 83 -7.67 -8.85 -9.32
N ALA A 84 -6.40 -8.62 -9.00
CA ALA A 84 -5.55 -9.62 -8.37
C ALA A 84 -6.10 -10.11 -7.02
N VAL A 85 -6.64 -9.20 -6.20
CA VAL A 85 -7.31 -9.55 -4.92
C VAL A 85 -8.53 -10.43 -5.19
N LYS A 86 -9.41 -10.06 -6.13
CA LYS A 86 -10.59 -10.87 -6.48
C LYS A 86 -10.21 -12.26 -6.96
N ASP A 87 -9.21 -12.36 -7.83
CA ASP A 87 -8.73 -13.64 -8.36
C ASP A 87 -8.15 -14.53 -7.24
N TYR A 88 -7.42 -13.91 -6.29
CA TYR A 88 -6.92 -14.60 -5.11
C TYR A 88 -8.07 -15.11 -4.24
N GLU A 89 -9.03 -14.24 -3.89
CA GLU A 89 -10.16 -14.61 -3.01
C GLU A 89 -11.05 -15.69 -3.61
N ALA A 90 -11.27 -15.67 -4.92
CA ALA A 90 -12.00 -16.71 -5.64
C ALA A 90 -11.33 -18.08 -5.53
N LYS A 91 -9.99 -18.10 -5.43
CA LYS A 91 -9.19 -19.34 -5.40
C LYS A 91 -8.89 -19.84 -3.99
N TYR A 92 -8.66 -18.94 -3.04
CA TYR A 92 -8.13 -19.26 -1.71
C TYR A 92 -9.07 -18.90 -0.55
N GLY A 93 -10.20 -18.25 -0.84
CA GLY A 93 -11.15 -17.76 0.16
C GLY A 93 -10.97 -16.27 0.47
N LYS A 94 -11.98 -15.69 1.13
CA LYS A 94 -12.04 -14.25 1.42
C LYS A 94 -10.92 -13.81 2.36
N ILE A 95 -10.34 -12.65 2.08
CA ILE A 95 -9.39 -11.99 2.98
C ILE A 95 -10.22 -11.31 4.08
N PRO A 96 -10.03 -11.66 5.37
CA PRO A 96 -10.73 -10.98 6.44
C PRO A 96 -10.25 -9.52 6.51
N LEU A 97 -11.19 -8.58 6.45
CA LEU A 97 -10.88 -7.19 6.71
C LEU A 97 -10.82 -6.98 8.23
N PRO A 98 -9.79 -6.31 8.77
CA PRO A 98 -9.80 -5.88 10.15
C PRO A 98 -11.02 -4.95 10.38
N PRO A 99 -11.61 -4.94 11.58
CA PRO A 99 -12.74 -4.06 11.87
C PRO A 99 -12.33 -2.61 11.63
N THR A 100 -13.08 -1.90 10.79
CA THR A 100 -12.85 -0.48 10.56
C THR A 100 -13.06 0.25 11.88
N PRO A 101 -12.07 0.96 12.46
CA PRO A 101 -12.34 1.81 13.59
C PRO A 101 -13.35 2.87 13.14
N GLU A 102 -14.50 2.96 13.83
CA GLU A 102 -15.51 3.98 13.57
C GLU A 102 -14.79 5.33 13.51
N ARG A 103 -14.93 6.04 12.38
CA ARG A 103 -14.54 7.44 12.30
C ARG A 103 -15.35 8.17 13.35
N ARG A 104 -14.76 8.46 14.51
CA ARG A 104 -15.27 9.51 15.39
C ARG A 104 -15.19 10.80 14.58
N THR A 105 -16.31 11.21 14.00
CA THR A 105 -16.48 12.57 13.51
C THR A 105 -16.21 13.49 14.71
N PRO A 106 -15.29 14.47 14.60
CA PRO A 106 -15.17 15.50 15.61
C PRO A 106 -16.38 16.43 15.49
N GLU A 107 -17.54 16.01 15.98
CA GLU A 107 -18.66 16.91 16.25
C GLU A 107 -18.26 17.78 17.45
N GLY A 108 -17.94 19.06 17.19
CA GLY A 108 -17.74 20.03 18.28
C GLY A 108 -16.72 21.16 18.06
N MET A 109 -16.11 21.33 16.88
CA MET A 109 -15.17 22.45 16.64
C MET A 109 -15.77 23.68 15.93
N PHE A 110 -17.10 23.84 15.97
CA PHE A 110 -17.75 25.09 15.59
C PHE A 110 -18.98 25.31 16.49
N ALA A 111 -18.75 25.87 17.67
CA ALA A 111 -19.74 26.58 18.48
C ALA A 111 -19.07 27.86 19.00
#